data_AF-A0A5K4F8R8-F1
#
_entry.id   AF-A0A5K4F8R8-F1
#
_cell.length_a   1.000
_cell.length_b   1.000
_cell.length_c   1.000
_cell.angle_alpha   90.00
_cell.angle_beta   90.00
_cell.angle_gamma   90.00
#
_symmetry.space_group_name_H-M   'P 1'
#
loop_
_entity.id
_entity.type
_entity.pdbx_description
1 polymer ?
#
loop_
_entity_poly.entity_id
_entity_poly.type
_entity_poly.pdbx_seq_one_letter_code
_entity_poly.pdbx_strand_id
1 'polypeptide(L)'
;MNNSKGSSKEGGEFSDSGEFHESKCENPKLSALHEYHHLPGPVKRRVRALKKLQYETLKIDSEFYKELFTLEVKYNVQHQQIFSKRRDIVLGGIEPTDEDCDWPTDDDDISLDNLSERLKSTANVTKDTSEKDCQSDIKGVPEFWLKTLENISLFDEMVQDHDRDILKHLIDIKCVLNTGEESGFTLEFYFSTNNYFTNSVLTKRYYFNYDIPNDDPFGYEGPEIVRTKGCVINWHPGKNVTVKLVKKVQKRKSGGAKRTITKSVREDSFFNFFEPPAETLSDDLDKDTEMLLESDFKLGQFLRESVIPRAVLYFTGEAVDSEFDDDDDDEDDDLDDEDSSEDDDDEKEEENEKENSHSCRGRHHHAPNRPKHNQKTGEKQECPQQ
;
A
#
# COMPACT_ATOMS: atom_id res chain seq x y z
N MET A 1 -84.15 29.73 -3.10
CA MET A 1 -84.63 30.93 -3.82
C MET A 1 -83.45 31.52 -4.57
N ASN A 2 -83.67 31.94 -5.83
CA ASN A 2 -82.98 32.92 -6.69
C ASN A 2 -81.48 33.25 -6.47
N ASN A 3 -80.61 33.54 -7.46
CA ASN A 3 -80.51 33.35 -8.94
C ASN A 3 -79.02 33.72 -9.26
N SER A 4 -78.21 33.04 -10.07
CA SER A 4 -78.31 32.53 -11.46
C SER A 4 -77.83 33.54 -12.54
N LYS A 5 -76.72 33.19 -13.24
CA LYS A 5 -76.12 33.78 -14.48
C LYS A 5 -75.43 35.15 -14.31
N GLY A 6 -74.40 35.55 -15.08
CA GLY A 6 -73.60 34.96 -16.18
C GLY A 6 -72.48 35.96 -16.58
N SER A 7 -71.68 35.87 -17.65
CA SER A 7 -71.49 34.88 -18.74
C SER A 7 -70.28 35.27 -19.62
N SER A 8 -69.44 34.32 -20.06
CA SER A 8 -68.55 34.40 -21.27
C SER A 8 -67.40 35.44 -21.25
N LYS A 9 -66.36 35.44 -22.09
CA LYS A 9 -65.79 34.64 -23.24
C LYS A 9 -64.30 35.12 -23.33
N GLU A 10 -63.25 34.52 -23.90
CA GLU A 10 -62.89 33.31 -24.67
C GLU A 10 -61.37 33.40 -24.97
N GLY A 11 -60.69 32.32 -25.37
CA GLY A 11 -59.29 32.35 -25.86
C GLY A 11 -58.19 32.16 -24.77
N GLY A 12 -57.20 31.27 -24.92
CA GLY A 12 -57.12 30.09 -25.80
C GLY A 12 -55.82 29.95 -26.58
N GLU A 13 -54.82 29.27 -26.00
CA GLU A 13 -53.59 28.74 -26.62
C GLU A 13 -52.90 27.78 -25.62
N PHE A 14 -51.79 27.13 -25.98
CA PHE A 14 -51.70 25.76 -26.54
C PHE A 14 -50.33 25.16 -26.12
N SER A 15 -50.18 23.82 -26.12
CA SER A 15 -48.94 23.08 -25.74
C SER A 15 -48.47 23.24 -24.27
N ASP A 16 -47.64 22.35 -23.72
CA ASP A 16 -47.21 21.03 -24.22
C ASP A 16 -47.18 19.94 -23.12
N SER A 17 -47.09 18.70 -23.59
CA SER A 17 -46.74 17.50 -22.83
C SER A 17 -45.32 17.58 -22.26
N GLY A 18 -45.18 17.29 -20.97
CA GLY A 18 -43.90 17.32 -20.26
C GLY A 18 -43.93 16.49 -18.98
N GLU A 19 -44.39 15.24 -19.07
CA GLU A 19 -44.43 14.30 -17.94
C GLU A 19 -43.01 13.77 -17.65
N PHE A 20 -42.15 14.66 -17.16
CA PHE A 20 -40.77 14.33 -16.76
C PHE A 20 -40.79 13.35 -15.60
N HIS A 21 -40.64 12.07 -15.94
CA HIS A 21 -40.55 10.96 -15.01
C HIS A 21 -39.14 10.91 -14.39
N GLU A 22 -38.75 11.99 -13.69
CA GLU A 22 -37.44 12.20 -13.09
C GLU A 22 -37.04 11.01 -12.20
N SER A 23 -36.23 10.11 -12.76
CA SER A 23 -35.82 8.86 -12.14
C SER A 23 -34.71 9.11 -11.13
N LYS A 24 -35.06 9.79 -10.04
CA LYS A 24 -34.14 10.05 -8.93
C LYS A 24 -33.62 8.76 -8.33
N CYS A 25 -32.39 8.40 -8.68
CA CYS A 25 -31.53 7.59 -7.82
C CYS A 25 -31.12 8.46 -6.62
N GLU A 26 -32.07 8.70 -5.71
CA GLU A 26 -31.91 9.62 -4.58
C GLU A 26 -30.92 8.99 -3.58
N ASN A 27 -29.65 9.39 -3.66
CA ASN A 27 -28.53 8.80 -2.94
C ASN A 27 -28.91 8.46 -1.48
N PRO A 28 -28.79 7.20 -1.04
CA PRO A 28 -29.35 6.76 0.24
C PRO A 28 -28.72 7.46 1.45
N LYS A 29 -27.45 7.88 1.35
CA LYS A 29 -26.77 8.69 2.38
C LYS A 29 -27.41 10.08 2.48
N LEU A 30 -27.72 10.72 1.34
CA LEU A 30 -28.42 12.02 1.31
C LEU A 30 -29.87 11.91 1.80
N SER A 31 -30.61 10.87 1.41
CA SER A 31 -32.00 10.66 1.85
C SER A 31 -32.09 10.44 3.37
N ALA A 32 -31.24 9.58 3.93
CA ALA A 32 -31.18 9.36 5.39
C ALA A 32 -30.77 10.62 6.17
N LEU A 33 -29.84 11.42 5.63
CA LEU A 33 -29.49 12.73 6.19
C LEU A 33 -30.68 13.70 6.13
N HIS A 34 -31.41 13.76 5.02
CA HIS A 34 -32.58 14.60 4.84
C HIS A 34 -33.70 14.24 5.84
N GLU A 35 -34.00 12.96 6.05
CA GLU A 35 -34.93 12.50 7.10
C GLU A 35 -34.46 12.91 8.49
N TYR A 36 -33.19 12.65 8.83
CA TYR A 36 -32.61 13.06 10.12
C TYR A 36 -32.71 14.59 10.32
N HIS A 37 -32.53 15.37 9.27
CA HIS A 37 -32.70 16.83 9.29
C HIS A 37 -34.16 17.27 9.45
N HIS A 38 -35.16 16.43 9.18
CA HIS A 38 -36.57 16.70 9.44
C HIS A 38 -37.06 16.25 10.84
N LEU A 39 -36.28 15.43 11.57
CA LEU A 39 -36.68 14.96 12.91
C LEU A 39 -36.91 16.12 13.92
N PRO A 40 -37.91 16.03 14.81
CA PRO A 40 -38.14 17.01 15.86
C PRO A 40 -36.94 17.18 16.81
N GLY A 41 -36.73 18.40 17.32
CA GLY A 41 -35.62 18.72 18.25
C GLY A 41 -35.45 17.74 19.43
N PRO A 42 -36.52 17.31 20.12
CA PRO A 42 -36.43 16.28 21.18
C PRO A 42 -35.95 14.91 20.69
N VAL A 43 -36.19 14.55 19.44
CA VAL A 43 -35.69 13.30 18.82
C VAL A 43 -34.22 13.45 18.45
N LYS A 44 -33.82 14.55 17.78
CA LYS A 44 -32.41 14.87 17.51
C LYS A 44 -31.56 14.88 18.79
N ARG A 45 -32.10 15.38 19.91
CA ARG A 45 -31.42 15.31 21.22
C ARG A 45 -31.20 13.87 21.71
N ARG A 46 -32.14 12.95 21.45
CA ARG A 46 -31.96 11.51 21.76
C ARG A 46 -30.91 10.87 20.84
N VAL A 47 -30.95 11.13 19.54
CA VAL A 47 -29.95 10.61 18.59
C VAL A 47 -28.52 11.06 18.95
N ARG A 48 -28.34 12.31 19.38
CA ARG A 48 -27.03 12.78 19.90
C ARG A 48 -26.58 12.05 21.17
N ALA A 49 -27.50 11.63 22.03
CA ALA A 49 -27.18 10.78 23.18
C ALA A 49 -26.83 9.34 22.76
N LEU A 50 -27.50 8.80 21.74
CA LEU A 50 -27.15 7.50 21.14
C LEU A 50 -25.76 7.53 20.49
N LYS A 51 -25.42 8.57 19.70
CA LYS A 51 -24.04 8.75 19.18
C LYS A 51 -23.00 8.83 20.30
N LYS A 52 -23.30 9.45 21.44
CA LYS A 52 -22.40 9.39 22.60
C LYS A 52 -22.26 7.97 23.15
N LEU A 53 -23.35 7.21 23.31
CA LEU A 53 -23.29 5.82 23.79
C LEU A 53 -22.48 4.92 22.84
N GLN A 54 -22.61 5.12 21.52
CA GLN A 54 -21.78 4.44 20.52
C GLN A 54 -20.29 4.74 20.75
N TYR A 55 -19.92 5.99 21.02
CA TYR A 55 -18.54 6.36 21.36
C TYR A 55 -18.05 5.81 22.72
N GLU A 56 -18.94 5.50 23.66
CA GLU A 56 -18.54 4.73 24.85
C GLU A 56 -18.39 3.23 24.54
N THR A 57 -19.01 2.71 23.48
CA THR A 57 -18.84 1.32 23.01
C THR A 57 -17.46 1.15 22.37
N LEU A 58 -17.08 2.05 21.45
CA LEU A 58 -15.79 2.04 20.75
C LEU A 58 -14.58 2.01 21.70
N LYS A 59 -14.70 2.56 22.91
CA LYS A 59 -13.65 2.47 23.95
C LYS A 59 -13.52 1.07 24.55
N ILE A 60 -14.63 0.35 24.67
CA ILE A 60 -14.63 -1.06 25.05
C ILE A 60 -14.00 -1.88 23.93
N ASP A 61 -14.29 -1.54 22.67
CA ASP A 61 -13.75 -2.23 21.50
C ASP A 61 -12.22 -2.01 21.37
N SER A 62 -11.72 -0.79 21.58
CA SER A 62 -10.27 -0.48 21.65
C SER A 62 -9.55 -1.26 22.77
N GLU A 63 -10.14 -1.41 23.96
CA GLU A 63 -9.57 -2.25 25.03
C GLU A 63 -9.66 -3.75 24.71
N PHE A 64 -10.77 -4.20 24.09
CA PHE A 64 -10.93 -5.57 23.60
C PHE A 64 -9.83 -5.94 22.60
N TYR A 65 -9.48 -5.06 21.66
CA TYR A 65 -8.39 -5.31 20.72
C TYR A 65 -7.02 -5.43 21.41
N LYS A 66 -6.77 -4.67 22.49
CA LYS A 66 -5.54 -4.79 23.30
C LYS A 66 -5.45 -6.13 24.03
N GLU A 67 -6.57 -6.62 24.56
CA GLU A 67 -6.66 -7.97 25.13
C GLU A 67 -6.57 -9.06 24.05
N LEU A 68 -7.14 -8.86 22.85
CA LEU A 68 -7.07 -9.78 21.72
C LEU A 68 -5.63 -9.95 21.22
N PHE A 69 -4.88 -8.86 21.05
CA PHE A 69 -3.46 -8.92 20.69
C PHE A 69 -2.62 -9.60 21.79
N THR A 70 -2.98 -9.40 23.07
CA THR A 70 -2.35 -10.13 24.19
C THR A 70 -2.65 -11.64 24.13
N LEU A 71 -3.84 -12.03 23.68
CA LEU A 71 -4.23 -13.42 23.45
C LEU A 71 -3.51 -14.03 22.22
N GLU A 72 -3.35 -13.27 21.14
CA GLU A 72 -2.57 -13.65 19.96
C GLU A 72 -1.11 -13.91 20.33
N VAL A 73 -0.46 -12.98 21.06
CA VAL A 73 0.92 -13.13 21.56
C VAL A 73 1.11 -14.42 22.36
N LYS A 74 0.12 -14.81 23.18
CA LYS A 74 0.12 -16.07 23.93
C LYS A 74 0.08 -17.30 23.02
N TYR A 75 -0.72 -17.30 21.94
CA TYR A 75 -0.81 -18.45 21.02
C TYR A 75 0.30 -18.46 19.96
N ASN A 76 0.86 -17.31 19.58
CA ASN A 76 2.01 -17.22 18.69
C ASN A 76 3.21 -18.02 19.23
N VAL A 77 3.40 -18.09 20.56
CA VAL A 77 4.44 -18.95 21.17
C VAL A 77 4.33 -20.42 20.74
N GLN A 78 3.12 -20.92 20.48
CA GLN A 78 2.89 -22.28 19.97
C GLN A 78 3.10 -22.35 18.45
N HIS A 79 2.62 -21.35 17.69
CA HIS A 79 2.87 -21.25 16.25
C HIS A 79 4.38 -21.20 15.94
N GLN A 80 5.17 -20.41 16.69
CA GLN A 80 6.63 -20.34 16.52
C GLN A 80 7.34 -21.68 16.79
N GLN A 81 6.78 -22.58 17.60
CA GLN A 81 7.33 -23.94 17.78
C GLN A 81 7.10 -24.79 16.52
N ILE A 82 5.90 -24.70 15.92
CA ILE A 82 5.55 -25.38 14.66
C ILE A 82 6.37 -24.79 13.49
N PHE A 83 6.46 -23.46 13.37
CA PHE A 83 7.26 -22.80 12.34
C PHE A 83 8.77 -23.10 12.48
N SER A 84 9.27 -23.28 13.71
CA SER A 84 10.66 -23.74 13.92
C SER A 84 10.87 -25.17 13.41
N LYS A 85 9.93 -26.09 13.63
CA LYS A 85 9.97 -27.43 13.00
C LYS A 85 9.94 -27.33 11.47
N ARG A 86 9.03 -26.52 10.90
CA ARG A 86 8.92 -26.29 9.44
C ARG A 86 10.26 -25.84 8.86
N ARG A 87 10.88 -24.82 9.45
CA ARG A 87 12.22 -24.35 9.07
C ARG A 87 13.26 -25.48 9.13
N ASP A 88 13.26 -26.27 10.21
CA ASP A 88 14.26 -27.31 10.40
C ASP A 88 14.10 -28.48 9.40
N ILE A 89 12.89 -28.73 8.90
CA ILE A 89 12.63 -29.63 7.75
C ILE A 89 13.05 -28.97 6.42
N VAL A 90 12.61 -27.74 6.15
CA VAL A 90 12.96 -26.97 4.93
C VAL A 90 14.47 -26.85 4.73
N LEU A 91 15.25 -26.75 5.81
CA LEU A 91 16.72 -26.69 5.75
C LEU A 91 17.41 -28.05 5.85
N GLY A 92 16.68 -29.17 5.90
CA GLY A 92 17.21 -30.52 6.08
C GLY A 92 18.05 -30.67 7.36
N GLY A 93 17.64 -30.00 8.43
CA GLY A 93 18.19 -30.16 9.78
C GLY A 93 17.49 -31.26 10.59
N ILE A 94 16.24 -31.56 10.23
CA ILE A 94 15.44 -32.69 10.70
C ILE A 94 14.82 -33.34 9.46
N GLU A 95 14.95 -34.66 9.35
CA GLU A 95 14.20 -35.45 8.36
C GLU A 95 12.84 -35.83 8.98
N PRO A 96 11.71 -35.68 8.27
CA PRO A 96 10.40 -36.17 8.73
C PRO A 96 10.42 -37.68 9.00
N THR A 97 9.61 -38.13 9.96
CA THR A 97 9.35 -39.56 10.17
C THR A 97 8.12 -40.01 9.36
N ASP A 98 7.96 -41.33 9.18
CA ASP A 98 6.74 -41.90 8.58
C ASP A 98 5.45 -41.40 9.29
N GLU A 99 5.50 -41.14 10.60
CA GLU A 99 4.39 -40.56 11.39
C GLU A 99 4.20 -39.04 11.18
N ASP A 100 5.23 -38.28 10.79
CA ASP A 100 5.10 -36.87 10.41
C ASP A 100 4.54 -36.71 8.98
N CYS A 101 4.59 -37.76 8.16
CA CYS A 101 4.12 -37.81 6.77
C CYS A 101 2.74 -38.49 6.58
N ASP A 102 2.14 -39.04 7.64
CA ASP A 102 0.80 -39.65 7.62
C ASP A 102 -0.30 -38.57 7.56
N TRP A 103 -0.42 -37.91 6.40
CA TRP A 103 -1.39 -36.83 6.16
C TRP A 103 -2.58 -37.32 5.30
N PRO A 104 -3.80 -37.41 5.86
CA PRO A 104 -4.89 -38.18 5.22
C PRO A 104 -5.42 -37.69 3.87
N THR A 105 -5.09 -36.48 3.40
CA THR A 105 -5.58 -36.02 2.08
C THR A 105 -4.78 -36.58 0.93
N ASP A 106 -3.47 -36.77 1.06
CA ASP A 106 -2.60 -36.97 -0.11
C ASP A 106 -2.84 -38.33 -0.81
N ASP A 107 -3.28 -39.35 -0.06
CA ASP A 107 -3.69 -40.66 -0.59
C ASP A 107 -5.13 -40.68 -1.16
N ASP A 108 -6.02 -39.79 -0.68
CA ASP A 108 -7.41 -39.66 -1.16
C ASP A 108 -7.55 -38.58 -2.25
N ASP A 109 -6.55 -37.70 -2.45
CA ASP A 109 -6.56 -36.60 -3.41
C ASP A 109 -6.21 -37.07 -4.84
N ILE A 110 -7.11 -37.93 -5.31
CA ILE A 110 -7.33 -38.26 -6.71
C ILE A 110 -7.42 -36.98 -7.58
N SER A 111 -7.78 -35.81 -7.04
CA SER A 111 -7.79 -34.56 -7.81
C SER A 111 -6.38 -34.04 -8.09
N LEU A 112 -5.47 -34.06 -7.11
CA LEU A 112 -4.08 -33.62 -7.27
C LEU A 112 -3.31 -34.55 -8.20
N ASP A 113 -3.48 -35.88 -8.10
CA ASP A 113 -2.79 -36.82 -8.99
C ASP A 113 -3.38 -36.79 -10.42
N ASN A 114 -4.70 -36.59 -10.58
CA ASN A 114 -5.30 -36.27 -11.89
C ASN A 114 -4.83 -34.92 -12.44
N LEU A 115 -4.61 -33.90 -11.59
CA LEU A 115 -4.06 -32.61 -12.02
C LEU A 115 -2.61 -32.79 -12.47
N SER A 116 -1.84 -33.63 -11.76
CA SER A 116 -0.49 -34.04 -12.10
C SER A 116 -0.45 -34.77 -13.44
N GLU A 117 -1.31 -35.75 -13.69
CA GLU A 117 -1.45 -36.41 -15.00
C GLU A 117 -1.90 -35.43 -16.10
N ARG A 118 -2.85 -34.54 -15.82
CA ARG A 118 -3.27 -33.51 -16.77
C ARG A 118 -2.14 -32.57 -17.13
N LEU A 119 -1.35 -32.09 -16.16
CA LEU A 119 -0.15 -31.28 -16.38
C LEU A 119 0.93 -32.03 -17.17
N LYS A 120 1.19 -33.31 -16.85
CA LYS A 120 2.07 -34.20 -17.63
C LYS A 120 1.57 -34.47 -19.06
N SER A 121 0.27 -34.23 -19.34
CA SER A 121 -0.34 -34.39 -20.67
C SER A 121 -0.43 -33.10 -21.49
N THR A 122 -0.50 -31.93 -20.84
CA THR A 122 -0.56 -30.62 -21.50
C THR A 122 0.84 -30.02 -21.70
N ALA A 123 1.70 -30.12 -20.69
CA ALA A 123 3.12 -29.87 -20.85
C ALA A 123 3.73 -31.08 -21.56
N ASN A 124 4.11 -30.89 -22.83
CA ASN A 124 4.64 -31.94 -23.71
C ASN A 124 6.11 -32.30 -23.36
N VAL A 125 6.35 -32.59 -22.08
CA VAL A 125 7.66 -32.89 -21.50
C VAL A 125 8.08 -34.28 -21.96
N THR A 126 8.95 -34.32 -22.95
CA THR A 126 9.63 -35.54 -23.39
C THR A 126 10.31 -36.20 -22.19
N LYS A 127 9.83 -37.39 -21.79
CA LYS A 127 10.31 -38.15 -20.63
C LYS A 127 11.66 -38.86 -20.93
N ASP A 128 12.64 -38.06 -21.34
CA ASP A 128 14.02 -38.43 -21.67
C ASP A 128 15.01 -37.92 -20.60
N THR A 129 14.67 -38.14 -19.33
CA THR A 129 15.62 -38.00 -18.21
C THR A 129 15.49 -39.20 -17.28
N SER A 130 16.62 -39.79 -16.88
CA SER A 130 16.67 -41.00 -16.06
C SER A 130 16.28 -40.73 -14.60
N GLU A 131 15.06 -41.12 -14.21
CA GLU A 131 14.43 -40.96 -12.89
C GLU A 131 15.10 -41.78 -11.75
N LYS A 132 16.42 -42.02 -11.77
CA LYS A 132 17.11 -42.98 -10.89
C LYS A 132 18.51 -42.61 -10.37
N ASP A 133 19.06 -41.45 -10.69
CA ASP A 133 20.51 -41.19 -10.46
C ASP A 133 20.85 -39.81 -9.84
N CYS A 134 19.87 -39.11 -9.22
CA CYS A 134 20.06 -37.77 -8.64
C CYS A 134 19.40 -37.51 -7.27
N GLN A 135 18.81 -38.50 -6.61
CA GLN A 135 17.95 -38.28 -5.43
C GLN A 135 18.67 -38.25 -4.07
N SER A 136 19.91 -38.74 -3.95
CA SER A 136 20.56 -38.99 -2.64
C SER A 136 21.12 -37.76 -1.91
N ASP A 137 21.29 -36.64 -2.61
CA ASP A 137 22.14 -35.52 -2.16
C ASP A 137 21.36 -34.19 -2.00
N ILE A 138 20.04 -34.18 -2.24
CA ILE A 138 19.18 -33.02 -2.00
C ILE A 138 18.93 -32.88 -0.50
N LYS A 139 19.14 -31.69 0.06
CA LYS A 139 19.00 -31.42 1.50
C LYS A 139 17.84 -30.45 1.76
N GLY A 140 16.81 -30.93 2.45
CA GLY A 140 15.61 -30.14 2.76
C GLY A 140 14.80 -29.82 1.51
N VAL A 141 14.16 -28.65 1.49
CA VAL A 141 13.35 -28.14 0.37
C VAL A 141 14.05 -26.92 -0.23
N PRO A 142 14.82 -27.07 -1.33
CA PRO A 142 15.53 -25.97 -1.95
C PRO A 142 14.59 -24.85 -2.41
N GLU A 143 15.05 -23.61 -2.28
CA GLU A 143 14.36 -22.40 -2.78
C GLU A 143 12.92 -22.19 -2.23
N PHE A 144 12.51 -22.90 -1.17
CA PHE A 144 11.15 -22.89 -0.59
C PHE A 144 10.55 -21.49 -0.47
N TRP A 145 11.23 -20.54 0.19
CA TRP A 145 10.71 -19.19 0.38
C TRP A 145 10.76 -18.32 -0.86
N LEU A 146 11.69 -18.55 -1.80
CA LEU A 146 11.62 -17.92 -3.12
C LEU A 146 10.34 -18.41 -3.82
N LYS A 147 10.12 -19.72 -3.93
CA LYS A 147 8.96 -20.24 -4.64
C LYS A 147 7.62 -19.91 -3.96
N THR A 148 7.61 -19.81 -2.63
CA THR A 148 6.47 -19.28 -1.85
C THR A 148 6.11 -17.85 -2.28
N LEU A 149 7.11 -16.98 -2.51
CA LEU A 149 6.89 -15.59 -2.92
C LEU A 149 6.58 -15.47 -4.42
N GLU A 150 7.23 -16.25 -5.29
CA GLU A 150 6.92 -16.29 -6.74
C GLU A 150 5.52 -16.85 -7.05
N ASN A 151 4.91 -17.57 -6.12
CA ASN A 151 3.53 -18.07 -6.24
C ASN A 151 2.49 -17.04 -5.76
N ILE A 152 2.89 -15.86 -5.28
CA ILE A 152 1.99 -14.80 -4.86
C ILE A 152 2.14 -13.64 -5.84
N SER A 153 1.07 -13.27 -6.54
CA SER A 153 1.01 -12.16 -7.50
C SER A 153 1.70 -10.88 -6.99
N LEU A 154 1.26 -10.40 -5.82
CA LEU A 154 1.79 -9.21 -5.15
C LEU A 154 3.30 -9.25 -4.87
N PHE A 155 3.92 -10.44 -4.77
CA PHE A 155 5.38 -10.55 -4.57
C PHE A 155 6.13 -10.87 -5.86
N ASP A 156 5.58 -11.64 -6.80
CA ASP A 156 6.25 -11.87 -8.08
C ASP A 156 6.40 -10.57 -8.90
N GLU A 157 5.40 -9.67 -8.84
CA GLU A 157 5.48 -8.32 -9.42
C GLU A 157 6.60 -7.46 -8.81
N MET A 158 6.86 -7.59 -7.50
CA MET A 158 7.96 -6.89 -6.83
C MET A 158 9.33 -7.51 -7.15
N VAL A 159 9.38 -8.81 -7.45
CA VAL A 159 10.62 -9.61 -7.52
C VAL A 159 11.22 -9.60 -8.93
N GLN A 160 12.24 -8.76 -9.09
CA GLN A 160 12.98 -8.64 -10.35
C GLN A 160 13.94 -9.80 -10.56
N ASP A 161 14.35 -10.07 -11.82
CA ASP A 161 15.34 -11.11 -12.18
C ASP A 161 16.58 -11.12 -11.28
N HIS A 162 17.05 -9.93 -10.90
CA HIS A 162 18.25 -9.74 -10.10
C HIS A 162 18.04 -9.97 -8.59
N ASP A 163 16.78 -9.98 -8.12
CA ASP A 163 16.41 -10.30 -6.74
C ASP A 163 16.31 -11.81 -6.54
N ARG A 164 15.84 -12.56 -7.55
CA ARG A 164 15.61 -14.01 -7.48
C ARG A 164 16.87 -14.76 -7.02
N ASP A 165 18.03 -14.44 -7.58
CA ASP A 165 19.33 -15.00 -7.16
C ASP A 165 19.74 -14.66 -5.71
N ILE A 166 19.19 -13.60 -5.12
CA ILE A 166 19.41 -13.22 -3.71
C ILE A 166 18.40 -13.94 -2.81
N LEU A 167 17.15 -14.06 -3.25
CA LEU A 167 16.06 -14.74 -2.56
C LEU A 167 16.27 -16.27 -2.49
N LYS A 168 17.06 -16.88 -3.39
CA LYS A 168 17.59 -18.25 -3.20
C LYS A 168 18.35 -18.45 -1.90
N HIS A 169 18.86 -17.38 -1.28
CA HIS A 169 19.52 -17.44 0.02
C HIS A 169 18.56 -17.26 1.22
N LEU A 170 17.27 -16.97 1.02
CA LEU A 170 16.25 -16.79 2.06
C LEU A 170 15.87 -18.13 2.68
N ILE A 171 16.17 -18.31 3.97
CA ILE A 171 16.05 -19.58 4.69
C ILE A 171 14.88 -19.62 5.69
N ASP A 172 14.38 -18.47 6.14
CA ASP A 172 13.22 -18.37 7.01
C ASP A 172 12.56 -16.98 6.91
N ILE A 173 11.24 -16.91 7.05
CA ILE A 173 10.52 -15.65 7.28
C ILE A 173 9.70 -15.82 8.56
N LYS A 174 9.91 -14.93 9.54
CA LYS A 174 9.21 -14.94 10.83
C LYS A 174 8.46 -13.66 11.09
N CYS A 175 7.38 -13.77 11.85
CA CYS A 175 6.71 -12.62 12.46
C CYS A 175 6.92 -12.65 13.98
N VAL A 176 7.57 -11.61 14.51
CA VAL A 176 7.80 -11.40 15.94
C VAL A 176 6.85 -10.31 16.42
N LEU A 177 5.78 -10.71 17.11
CA LEU A 177 4.83 -9.79 17.72
C LEU A 177 5.47 -9.01 18.87
N ASN A 178 5.11 -7.74 19.02
CA ASN A 178 5.76 -6.82 19.94
C ASN A 178 4.75 -6.14 20.87
N THR A 179 4.88 -6.40 22.17
CA THR A 179 4.05 -5.85 23.24
C THR A 179 4.73 -4.67 23.93
N GLY A 180 3.95 -3.67 24.33
CA GLY A 180 4.43 -2.49 25.07
C GLY A 180 3.92 -1.20 24.45
N GLU A 181 4.62 -0.10 24.74
CA GLU A 181 4.29 1.25 24.25
C GLU A 181 4.35 1.35 22.71
N GLU A 182 5.46 0.91 22.09
CA GLU A 182 5.54 0.72 20.63
C GLU A 182 4.99 -0.66 20.20
N SER A 183 3.70 -0.91 20.42
CA SER A 183 3.07 -2.17 19.99
C SER A 183 3.09 -2.37 18.46
N GLY A 184 3.02 -3.62 17.99
CA GLY A 184 3.07 -3.95 16.55
C GLY A 184 3.78 -5.27 16.28
N PHE A 185 4.45 -5.39 15.13
CA PHE A 185 5.15 -6.61 14.73
C PHE A 185 6.38 -6.37 13.85
N THR A 186 7.43 -7.16 14.06
CA THR A 186 8.61 -7.22 13.19
C THR A 186 8.56 -8.47 12.31
N LEU A 187 8.57 -8.29 10.99
CA LEU A 187 8.93 -9.34 10.04
C LEU A 187 10.45 -9.49 9.98
N GLU A 188 10.94 -10.72 10.10
CA GLU A 188 12.36 -11.07 10.09
C GLU A 188 12.64 -12.07 8.96
N PHE A 189 13.41 -11.63 7.96
CA PHE A 189 13.82 -12.41 6.80
C PHE A 189 15.25 -12.92 7.02
N TYR A 190 15.40 -14.21 7.30
CA TYR A 190 16.68 -14.84 7.61
C TYR A 190 17.37 -15.28 6.33
N PHE A 191 18.62 -14.85 6.13
CA PHE A 191 19.42 -15.21 4.95
C PHE A 191 20.62 -16.08 5.33
N SER A 192 20.86 -17.10 4.51
CA SER A 192 22.12 -17.83 4.50
C SER A 192 23.29 -16.92 4.08
N THR A 193 24.52 -17.32 4.41
CA THR A 193 25.72 -16.59 4.01
C THR A 193 25.81 -16.52 2.48
N ASN A 194 25.77 -15.31 1.95
CA ASN A 194 25.59 -15.04 0.53
C ASN A 194 26.63 -14.04 0.00
N ASN A 195 26.64 -13.83 -1.33
CA ASN A 195 27.60 -12.95 -2.00
C ASN A 195 27.06 -11.52 -2.24
N TYR A 196 25.98 -11.11 -1.57
CA TYR A 196 25.27 -9.85 -1.83
C TYR A 196 25.31 -8.87 -0.65
N PHE A 197 25.12 -9.32 0.60
CA PHE A 197 25.19 -8.49 1.80
C PHE A 197 25.68 -9.27 3.04
N THR A 198 26.13 -8.56 4.08
CA THR A 198 26.60 -9.18 5.33
C THR A 198 25.51 -9.43 6.38
N ASN A 199 24.28 -8.98 6.15
CA ASN A 199 23.16 -9.23 7.06
C ASN A 199 22.78 -10.73 7.06
N SER A 200 22.69 -11.35 8.24
CA SER A 200 22.06 -12.66 8.41
C SER A 200 20.54 -12.59 8.58
N VAL A 201 20.01 -11.41 8.91
CA VAL A 201 18.58 -11.11 9.01
C VAL A 201 18.33 -9.72 8.45
N LEU A 202 17.30 -9.57 7.61
CA LEU A 202 16.70 -8.28 7.25
C LEU A 202 15.38 -8.12 8.01
N THR A 203 15.12 -6.94 8.55
CA THR A 203 13.97 -6.69 9.44
C THR A 203 13.08 -5.57 8.92
N LYS A 204 11.77 -5.78 9.01
CA LYS A 204 10.74 -4.81 8.66
C LYS A 204 9.74 -4.71 9.81
N ARG A 205 9.55 -3.53 10.39
CA ARG A 205 8.74 -3.33 11.61
C ARG A 205 7.57 -2.40 11.34
N TYR A 206 6.37 -2.89 11.64
CA TYR A 206 5.12 -2.13 11.62
C TYR A 206 4.67 -1.80 13.04
N TYR A 207 4.06 -0.62 13.21
CA TYR A 207 3.61 -0.11 14.50
C TYR A 207 2.10 0.09 14.50
N PHE A 208 1.44 -0.46 15.53
CA PHE A 208 0.00 -0.35 15.71
C PHE A 208 -0.40 0.90 16.49
N ASN A 209 -1.47 1.54 16.04
CA ASN A 209 -2.27 2.49 16.82
C ASN A 209 -3.54 1.78 17.33
N TYR A 210 -3.98 2.12 18.54
CA TYR A 210 -5.25 1.64 19.12
C TYR A 210 -6.18 2.80 19.54
N ASP A 211 -5.75 4.04 19.37
CA ASP A 211 -6.54 5.22 19.71
C ASP A 211 -7.62 5.45 18.64
N ILE A 212 -8.86 5.64 19.10
CA ILE A 212 -10.00 5.99 18.25
C ILE A 212 -9.74 7.37 17.64
N PRO A 213 -9.81 7.56 16.30
CA PRO A 213 -9.63 8.87 15.66
C PRO A 213 -10.54 9.94 16.27
N ASN A 214 -10.07 11.19 16.32
CA ASN A 214 -10.89 12.29 16.86
C ASN A 214 -11.88 12.82 15.81
N ASP A 215 -11.59 12.53 14.55
CA ASP A 215 -12.03 13.28 13.38
C ASP A 215 -13.20 12.55 12.69
N ASP A 216 -13.01 11.26 12.39
CA ASP A 216 -14.12 10.28 12.35
C ASP A 216 -13.92 9.14 13.37
N PRO A 217 -14.38 9.30 14.62
CA PRO A 217 -14.35 8.21 15.59
C PRO A 217 -15.23 7.01 15.21
N PHE A 218 -16.18 7.15 14.28
CA PHE A 218 -17.13 6.09 13.93
C PHE A 218 -16.63 5.18 12.80
N GLY A 219 -15.50 5.52 12.16
CA GLY A 219 -14.74 4.64 11.28
C GLY A 219 -13.73 3.74 12.00
N TYR A 220 -13.66 3.75 13.34
CA TYR A 220 -12.74 2.89 14.08
C TYR A 220 -13.19 1.42 14.04
N GLU A 221 -12.56 0.63 13.18
CA GLU A 221 -12.82 -0.81 13.05
C GLU A 221 -11.86 -1.68 13.88
N GLY A 222 -10.63 -1.20 14.15
CA GLY A 222 -9.63 -1.93 14.92
C GLY A 222 -8.27 -1.22 15.02
N PRO A 223 -7.20 -1.94 15.41
CA PRO A 223 -5.87 -1.36 15.49
C PRO A 223 -5.20 -1.22 14.12
N GLU A 224 -4.97 0.01 13.69
CA GLU A 224 -4.37 0.35 12.39
C GLU A 224 -2.84 0.29 12.42
N ILE A 225 -2.22 -0.01 11.27
CA ILE A 225 -0.79 0.25 11.06
C ILE A 225 -0.64 1.72 10.69
N VAL A 226 0.12 2.49 11.47
CA VAL A 226 0.33 3.95 11.25
C VAL A 226 1.75 4.32 10.85
N ARG A 227 2.70 3.39 11.00
CA ARG A 227 4.12 3.61 10.72
C ARG A 227 4.81 2.30 10.38
N THR A 228 5.74 2.38 9.43
CA THR A 228 6.65 1.29 9.04
C THR A 228 8.11 1.68 9.33
N LYS A 229 9.01 0.70 9.37
CA LYS A 229 10.45 0.89 9.53
C LYS A 229 11.22 -0.31 8.99
N GLY A 230 11.96 -0.09 7.90
CA GLY A 230 12.86 -1.08 7.32
C GLY A 230 14.21 -1.21 8.04
N CYS A 231 15.24 -1.68 7.32
CA CYS A 231 16.58 -1.88 7.87
C CYS A 231 17.68 -1.61 6.85
N VAL A 232 18.88 -1.25 7.34
CA VAL A 232 20.04 -1.03 6.47
C VAL A 232 20.59 -2.37 5.99
N ILE A 233 20.45 -2.64 4.69
CA ILE A 233 21.10 -3.75 4.02
C ILE A 233 22.58 -3.39 3.78
N ASN A 234 23.48 -4.15 4.39
CA ASN A 234 24.94 -3.94 4.29
C ASN A 234 25.48 -4.61 3.02
N TRP A 235 25.10 -4.05 1.88
CA TRP A 235 25.47 -4.52 0.55
C TRP A 235 26.99 -4.60 0.33
N HIS A 236 27.44 -5.68 -0.27
CA HIS A 236 28.81 -5.83 -0.76
C HIS A 236 29.11 -4.88 -1.94
N PRO A 237 30.39 -4.55 -2.19
CA PRO A 237 30.76 -3.60 -3.24
C PRO A 237 30.26 -4.00 -4.63
N GLY A 238 29.38 -3.19 -5.21
CA GLY A 238 28.78 -3.44 -6.52
C GLY A 238 27.68 -4.51 -6.52
N LYS A 239 27.13 -4.87 -5.35
CA LYS A 239 26.06 -5.85 -5.18
C LYS A 239 24.71 -5.28 -4.73
N ASN A 240 24.62 -3.99 -4.43
CA ASN A 240 23.33 -3.35 -4.21
C ASN A 240 22.54 -3.31 -5.54
N VAL A 241 21.40 -4.00 -5.55
CA VAL A 241 20.47 -4.05 -6.68
C VAL A 241 19.50 -2.87 -6.72
N THR A 242 19.15 -2.26 -5.57
CA THR A 242 18.19 -1.15 -5.49
C THR A 242 18.70 0.17 -6.10
N VAL A 243 19.93 0.20 -6.65
CA VAL A 243 20.52 1.43 -7.24
C VAL A 243 21.32 1.20 -8.52
N LYS A 244 21.00 1.99 -9.55
CA LYS A 244 21.69 2.02 -10.85
C LYS A 244 22.72 3.14 -10.95
N LEU A 245 23.96 2.80 -11.30
CA LEU A 245 25.08 3.75 -11.37
C LEU A 245 25.20 4.47 -12.72
N VAL A 246 24.34 5.47 -12.94
CA VAL A 246 24.27 6.27 -14.16
C VAL A 246 25.44 7.26 -14.27
N LYS A 247 26.27 7.11 -15.32
CA LYS A 247 27.46 7.97 -15.58
C LYS A 247 27.11 9.18 -16.45
N LYS A 248 26.81 10.33 -15.84
CA LYS A 248 26.49 11.58 -16.54
C LYS A 248 27.75 12.41 -16.82
N VAL A 249 28.04 12.70 -18.09
CA VAL A 249 29.21 13.50 -18.50
C VAL A 249 28.85 14.99 -18.53
N GLN A 250 29.45 15.78 -17.64
CA GLN A 250 29.27 17.22 -17.56
C GLN A 250 30.44 17.96 -18.22
N LYS A 251 30.16 18.86 -19.18
CA LYS A 251 31.14 19.84 -19.67
C LYS A 251 31.17 21.04 -18.71
N ARG A 252 32.35 21.50 -18.28
CA ARG A 252 32.45 22.75 -17.51
C ARG A 252 32.25 23.96 -18.43
N LYS A 253 31.49 24.97 -17.98
CA LYS A 253 31.22 26.22 -18.75
C LYS A 253 32.48 27.05 -19.05
N SER A 254 33.61 26.76 -18.41
CA SER A 254 34.92 27.33 -18.70
C SER A 254 35.96 26.21 -18.78
N GLY A 255 36.89 26.30 -19.74
CA GLY A 255 38.03 25.38 -19.91
C GLY A 255 37.76 24.08 -20.68
N GLY A 256 36.54 23.82 -21.17
CA GLY A 256 36.22 22.72 -22.11
C GLY A 256 36.30 21.28 -21.55
N ALA A 257 36.93 21.07 -20.39
CA ALA A 257 37.11 19.77 -19.77
C ALA A 257 35.77 19.07 -19.47
N LYS A 258 35.71 17.78 -19.85
CA LYS A 258 34.63 16.86 -19.49
C LYS A 258 34.92 16.26 -18.10
N ARG A 259 33.96 16.30 -17.18
CA ARG A 259 33.97 15.51 -15.93
C ARG A 259 32.83 14.51 -15.98
N THR A 260 33.14 13.23 -15.84
CA THR A 260 32.11 12.20 -15.59
C THR A 260 31.71 12.25 -14.12
N ILE A 261 30.41 12.27 -13.85
CA ILE A 261 29.83 12.18 -12.52
C ILE A 261 28.93 10.94 -12.53
N THR A 262 29.24 9.96 -11.69
CA THR A 262 28.31 8.86 -11.41
C THR A 262 27.23 9.38 -10.47
N LYS A 263 25.96 9.16 -10.80
CA LYS A 263 24.83 9.26 -9.87
C LYS A 263 24.28 7.85 -9.65
N SER A 264 23.86 7.55 -8.43
CA SER A 264 22.83 6.54 -8.20
C SER A 264 21.47 7.08 -8.65
N VAL A 265 20.62 6.17 -9.11
CA VAL A 265 19.17 6.32 -9.30
C VAL A 265 18.57 5.06 -8.64
N ARG A 266 17.42 5.17 -7.95
CA ARG A 266 16.72 3.98 -7.43
C ARG A 266 16.32 3.10 -8.63
N GLU A 267 16.50 1.80 -8.49
CA GLU A 267 16.03 0.79 -9.44
C GLU A 267 15.00 -0.06 -8.70
N ASP A 268 13.98 -0.50 -9.42
CA ASP A 268 12.95 -1.40 -8.92
C ASP A 268 13.59 -2.74 -8.51
N SER A 269 13.14 -3.26 -7.38
CA SER A 269 13.73 -4.41 -6.67
C SER A 269 12.89 -4.70 -5.42
N PHE A 270 12.65 -5.97 -5.12
CA PHE A 270 12.02 -6.42 -3.87
C PHE A 270 12.70 -5.85 -2.62
N PHE A 271 14.02 -5.66 -2.65
CA PHE A 271 14.77 -5.15 -1.48
C PHE A 271 14.48 -3.69 -1.14
N ASN A 272 13.77 -2.94 -2.00
CA ASN A 272 13.19 -1.65 -1.65
C ASN A 272 12.16 -1.75 -0.50
N PHE A 273 11.56 -2.93 -0.26
CA PHE A 273 10.70 -3.20 0.90
C PHE A 273 11.41 -2.97 2.25
N PHE A 274 12.74 -2.99 2.30
CA PHE A 274 13.53 -2.67 3.50
C PHE A 274 13.97 -1.19 3.57
N GLU A 275 13.61 -0.38 2.57
CA GLU A 275 13.77 1.09 2.53
C GLU A 275 12.43 1.75 2.13
N PRO A 276 11.39 1.63 2.99
CA PRO A 276 10.11 2.33 2.82
C PRO A 276 10.28 3.85 3.09
N PRO A 277 9.23 4.67 2.86
CA PRO A 277 9.17 6.04 3.37
C PRO A 277 9.49 6.10 4.88
N ALA A 278 10.06 7.22 5.33
CA ALA A 278 10.43 7.47 6.72
C ALA A 278 9.30 8.13 7.54
N GLU A 279 8.26 8.54 6.82
CA GLU A 279 7.07 9.24 7.25
C GLU A 279 6.09 8.33 8.02
N THR A 280 5.14 8.95 8.74
CA THR A 280 3.95 8.29 9.29
C THR A 280 2.78 8.55 8.36
N LEU A 281 1.84 7.61 8.23
CA LEU A 281 0.63 7.81 7.44
C LEU A 281 -0.21 8.96 8.06
N SER A 282 -0.60 9.94 7.25
CA SER A 282 -1.36 11.14 7.66
C SER A 282 -1.79 11.99 6.47
N ASP A 283 -2.92 12.68 6.60
CA ASP A 283 -3.57 13.55 5.60
C ASP A 283 -2.66 14.67 5.01
N ASP A 284 -1.56 15.01 5.68
CA ASP A 284 -0.58 16.03 5.25
C ASP A 284 0.44 15.51 4.22
N LEU A 285 0.40 14.22 3.84
CA LEU A 285 1.32 13.62 2.87
C LEU A 285 0.96 13.96 1.41
N ASP A 286 1.92 13.75 0.50
CA ASP A 286 1.60 13.61 -0.92
C ASP A 286 1.04 12.20 -1.22
N LYS A 287 0.09 12.13 -2.15
CA LYS A 287 -0.61 10.89 -2.53
C LYS A 287 0.32 9.77 -2.96
N ASP A 288 1.44 10.09 -3.62
CA ASP A 288 2.42 9.09 -4.05
C ASP A 288 3.04 8.39 -2.83
N THR A 289 3.40 9.15 -1.79
CA THR A 289 3.95 8.64 -0.52
C THR A 289 2.89 7.92 0.32
N GLU A 290 1.65 8.42 0.31
CA GLU A 290 0.48 7.81 0.96
C GLU A 290 0.18 6.41 0.41
N MET A 291 -0.04 6.28 -0.90
CA MET A 291 -0.27 4.99 -1.58
C MET A 291 0.89 4.00 -1.38
N LEU A 292 2.14 4.50 -1.37
CA LEU A 292 3.32 3.67 -1.09
C LEU A 292 3.33 3.13 0.35
N LEU A 293 2.86 3.90 1.34
CA LEU A 293 2.73 3.44 2.72
C LEU A 293 1.57 2.43 2.88
N GLU A 294 0.41 2.71 2.29
CA GLU A 294 -0.73 1.78 2.33
C GLU A 294 -0.39 0.42 1.70
N SER A 295 0.27 0.42 0.54
CA SER A 295 0.78 -0.79 -0.10
C SER A 295 1.80 -1.52 0.81
N ASP A 296 2.75 -0.79 1.40
CA ASP A 296 3.74 -1.34 2.34
C ASP A 296 3.08 -1.98 3.57
N PHE A 297 1.96 -1.42 4.05
CA PHE A 297 1.21 -1.91 5.20
C PHE A 297 0.38 -3.16 4.83
N LYS A 298 -0.36 -3.14 3.71
CA LYS A 298 -1.10 -4.30 3.16
C LYS A 298 -0.19 -5.51 2.97
N LEU A 299 0.95 -5.33 2.31
CA LEU A 299 1.98 -6.37 2.13
C LEU A 299 2.54 -6.88 3.47
N GLY A 300 2.74 -5.98 4.44
CA GLY A 300 3.22 -6.31 5.79
C GLY A 300 2.24 -7.17 6.58
N GLN A 301 0.94 -6.83 6.50
CA GLN A 301 -0.14 -7.57 7.15
C GLN A 301 -0.34 -8.94 6.48
N PHE A 302 -0.44 -8.98 5.15
CA PHE A 302 -0.60 -10.22 4.38
C PHE A 302 0.52 -11.24 4.65
N LEU A 303 1.77 -10.78 4.76
CA LEU A 303 2.90 -11.63 5.15
C LEU A 303 2.73 -12.24 6.55
N ARG A 304 2.19 -11.50 7.51
CA ARG A 304 1.97 -11.97 8.89
C ARG A 304 0.79 -12.92 8.99
N GLU A 305 -0.32 -12.60 8.35
CA GLU A 305 -1.63 -13.19 8.62
C GLU A 305 -1.94 -14.37 7.70
N SER A 306 -1.57 -14.28 6.42
CA SER A 306 -1.71 -15.38 5.45
C SER A 306 -0.40 -16.11 5.20
N VAL A 307 0.64 -15.42 4.69
CA VAL A 307 1.83 -16.11 4.12
C VAL A 307 2.65 -16.87 5.15
N ILE A 308 3.09 -16.25 6.25
CA ILE A 308 3.94 -16.91 7.25
C ILE A 308 3.23 -18.11 7.91
N PRO A 309 1.92 -18.05 8.24
CA PRO A 309 1.16 -19.22 8.67
C PRO A 309 1.00 -20.28 7.56
N ARG A 310 0.54 -19.89 6.36
CA ARG A 310 0.13 -20.81 5.27
C ARG A 310 1.24 -21.13 4.25
N ALA A 311 2.51 -20.80 4.53
CA ALA A 311 3.62 -20.83 3.56
C ALA A 311 3.75 -22.12 2.74
N VAL A 312 3.38 -23.29 3.29
CA VAL A 312 3.39 -24.56 2.54
C VAL A 312 2.33 -24.59 1.42
N LEU A 313 1.14 -24.04 1.66
CA LEU A 313 0.04 -23.96 0.68
C LEU A 313 0.35 -22.97 -0.44
N TYR A 314 1.03 -21.86 -0.11
CA TYR A 314 1.58 -20.96 -1.13
C TYR A 314 2.72 -21.61 -1.91
N PHE A 315 3.55 -22.46 -1.29
CA PHE A 315 4.61 -23.20 -1.97
C PHE A 315 4.08 -24.28 -2.94
N THR A 316 3.04 -25.04 -2.55
CA THR A 316 2.41 -26.08 -3.38
C THR A 316 1.50 -25.51 -4.47
N GLY A 317 0.86 -24.37 -4.21
CA GLY A 317 -0.11 -23.74 -5.10
C GLY A 317 -1.55 -23.71 -4.57
N GLU A 318 -1.83 -24.37 -3.45
CA GLU A 318 -3.17 -24.53 -2.87
C GLU A 318 -3.79 -23.25 -2.29
N ALA A 319 -2.98 -22.25 -1.92
CA ALA A 319 -3.43 -20.95 -1.43
C ALA A 319 -3.18 -19.80 -2.44
N VAL A 320 -2.88 -20.14 -3.70
CA VAL A 320 -2.69 -19.17 -4.78
C VAL A 320 -4.06 -18.75 -5.30
N ASP A 321 -4.21 -17.45 -5.57
CA ASP A 321 -5.41 -16.74 -6.06
C ASP A 321 -6.67 -16.79 -5.15
N SER A 322 -6.77 -17.74 -4.22
CA SER A 322 -7.91 -17.94 -3.31
C SER A 322 -8.15 -16.87 -2.22
N GLU A 323 -7.41 -15.76 -2.25
CA GLU A 323 -7.52 -14.65 -1.28
C GLU A 323 -7.67 -13.28 -1.97
N PHE A 324 -7.81 -13.23 -3.30
CA PHE A 324 -7.98 -11.98 -4.07
C PHE A 324 -9.07 -12.04 -5.16
N ASP A 325 -9.57 -13.23 -5.53
CA ASP A 325 -10.62 -13.42 -6.56
C ASP A 325 -12.06 -12.98 -6.14
N ASP A 326 -12.27 -12.52 -4.89
CA ASP A 326 -13.61 -12.31 -4.29
C ASP A 326 -14.09 -10.83 -4.17
N ASP A 327 -13.25 -9.82 -4.44
CA ASP A 327 -13.54 -8.39 -4.11
C ASP A 327 -13.58 -7.40 -5.31
N ASP A 328 -13.28 -7.80 -6.55
CA ASP A 328 -13.06 -6.89 -7.71
C ASP A 328 -14.32 -6.65 -8.61
N ASP A 329 -15.54 -6.82 -8.07
CA ASP A 329 -16.83 -6.74 -8.81
C ASP A 329 -17.60 -5.40 -8.59
N ASP A 330 -16.96 -4.39 -7.96
CA ASP A 330 -17.50 -3.02 -7.76
C ASP A 330 -17.34 -2.16 -9.05
N GLU A 331 -18.13 -2.46 -10.08
CA GLU A 331 -18.37 -1.55 -11.22
C GLU A 331 -19.19 -0.31 -10.77
N ASP A 332 -18.55 0.82 -10.41
CA ASP A 332 -19.28 2.10 -10.18
C ASP A 332 -18.47 3.38 -10.52
N ASP A 333 -18.27 3.58 -11.83
CA ASP A 333 -18.02 4.83 -12.58
C ASP A 333 -17.21 6.01 -11.99
N ASP A 334 -16.03 6.26 -12.58
CA ASP A 334 -15.37 7.59 -12.64
C ASP A 334 -16.21 8.59 -13.47
N LEU A 335 -17.23 9.21 -12.86
CA LEU A 335 -17.99 10.30 -13.49
C LEU A 335 -17.28 11.66 -13.34
N ASP A 336 -16.38 11.95 -14.28
CA ASP A 336 -15.87 13.30 -14.56
C ASP A 336 -17.02 14.17 -15.11
N ASP A 337 -17.77 14.81 -14.21
CA ASP A 337 -18.98 15.61 -14.50
C ASP A 337 -18.64 17.02 -15.05
N GLU A 338 -17.95 17.08 -16.20
CA GLU A 338 -17.69 18.32 -16.97
C GLU A 338 -18.89 18.74 -17.86
N ASP A 339 -20.13 18.78 -17.33
CA ASP A 339 -21.28 19.30 -18.09
C ASP A 339 -21.31 20.85 -18.10
N SER A 340 -20.50 21.41 -19.01
CA SER A 340 -20.46 22.84 -19.31
C SER A 340 -21.58 23.25 -20.28
N SER A 341 -22.81 23.35 -19.79
CA SER A 341 -23.98 23.73 -20.59
C SER A 341 -23.84 25.12 -21.26
N GLU A 342 -23.62 25.15 -22.58
CA GLU A 342 -23.83 26.32 -23.44
C GLU A 342 -25.31 26.41 -23.87
N ASP A 343 -25.94 27.57 -23.67
CA ASP A 343 -27.09 28.11 -24.42
C ASP A 343 -27.19 29.61 -24.02
N ASP A 344 -26.74 30.56 -24.85
CA ASP A 344 -27.48 31.26 -25.91
C ASP A 344 -28.71 32.06 -25.43
N ASP A 345 -28.61 33.41 -25.45
CA ASP A 345 -29.61 34.27 -26.12
C ASP A 345 -29.16 35.75 -26.26
N ASP A 346 -29.21 36.22 -27.51
CA ASP A 346 -29.50 37.57 -28.05
C ASP A 346 -28.86 38.90 -27.54
N GLU A 347 -27.97 39.41 -28.41
CA GLU A 347 -28.07 40.71 -29.12
C GLU A 347 -27.84 42.10 -28.45
N LYS A 348 -26.93 42.87 -29.11
CA LYS A 348 -26.99 44.33 -29.43
C LYS A 348 -26.77 45.38 -28.31
N GLU A 349 -26.18 46.55 -28.57
CA GLU A 349 -25.26 47.03 -29.63
C GLU A 349 -24.69 48.40 -29.16
N GLU A 350 -23.40 48.69 -29.40
CA GLU A 350 -22.78 50.04 -29.47
C GLU A 350 -22.88 50.98 -28.22
N GLU A 351 -22.02 51.98 -27.96
CA GLU A 351 -20.80 52.49 -28.60
C GLU A 351 -19.94 53.29 -27.57
N ASN A 352 -18.62 53.44 -27.81
CA ASN A 352 -17.77 54.60 -27.40
C ASN A 352 -17.52 54.91 -25.88
N GLU A 353 -16.39 55.50 -25.43
CA GLU A 353 -15.15 55.99 -26.08
C GLU A 353 -13.99 56.22 -25.04
N LYS A 354 -12.71 56.16 -25.49
CA LYS A 354 -11.50 56.88 -24.94
C LYS A 354 -10.99 56.50 -23.51
N GLU A 355 -9.72 56.67 -23.06
CA GLU A 355 -8.40 57.09 -23.58
C GLU A 355 -7.28 56.77 -22.50
N ASN A 356 -5.93 56.83 -22.63
CA ASN A 356 -4.96 57.04 -23.73
C ASN A 356 -3.51 56.53 -23.34
N SER A 357 -3.00 55.46 -23.98
CA SER A 357 -1.55 55.13 -24.23
C SER A 357 -0.53 55.03 -23.05
N HIS A 358 0.80 54.72 -23.17
CA HIS A 358 1.72 54.51 -24.32
C HIS A 358 2.93 53.56 -24.02
N SER A 359 3.23 52.64 -24.96
CA SER A 359 4.55 52.14 -25.45
C SER A 359 5.84 52.04 -24.56
N CYS A 360 6.22 50.79 -24.24
CA CYS A 360 7.44 50.07 -24.72
C CYS A 360 8.83 50.73 -24.97
N ARG A 361 9.87 49.97 -24.54
CA ARG A 361 11.25 49.78 -25.10
C ARG A 361 12.36 50.86 -24.97
N GLY A 362 13.27 50.67 -24.00
CA GLY A 362 14.61 50.11 -24.28
C GLY A 362 15.90 50.95 -24.24
N ARG A 363 16.98 50.28 -23.74
CA ARG A 363 18.43 50.38 -24.11
C ARG A 363 19.39 51.42 -23.44
N HIS A 364 20.55 50.88 -23.05
CA HIS A 364 21.95 51.43 -23.03
C HIS A 364 22.57 52.21 -21.83
N HIS A 365 23.74 51.69 -21.39
CA HIS A 365 24.88 52.34 -20.70
C HIS A 365 24.66 52.92 -19.27
N HIS A 366 25.65 53.04 -18.36
CA HIS A 366 27.07 52.60 -18.30
C HIS A 366 27.50 52.35 -16.83
N ALA A 367 28.47 51.46 -16.56
CA ALA A 367 29.19 51.38 -15.27
C ALA A 367 30.58 52.07 -15.38
N PRO A 368 31.26 52.53 -14.29
CA PRO A 368 32.03 51.60 -13.40
C PRO A 368 32.37 52.02 -11.93
N ASN A 369 32.95 51.06 -11.17
CA ASN A 369 33.98 51.16 -10.11
C ASN A 369 33.77 51.69 -8.65
N ARG A 370 34.03 50.75 -7.70
CA ARG A 370 34.75 50.76 -6.38
C ARG A 370 35.65 51.97 -5.99
N PRO A 371 36.02 52.19 -4.68
CA PRO A 371 36.61 51.16 -3.77
C PRO A 371 36.43 51.22 -2.21
N LYS A 372 36.72 50.05 -1.59
CA LYS A 372 37.22 49.72 -0.23
C LYS A 372 37.25 50.78 0.91
N HIS A 373 36.64 50.45 2.07
CA HIS A 373 37.43 50.25 3.32
C HIS A 373 36.84 49.18 4.28
N ASN A 374 37.32 49.13 5.54
CA ASN A 374 37.75 47.89 6.22
C ASN A 374 38.22 48.11 7.70
N GLN A 375 37.63 47.42 8.70
CA GLN A 375 38.14 47.06 10.06
C GLN A 375 37.08 46.13 10.74
N LYS A 376 37.38 44.96 11.35
CA LYS A 376 38.00 44.63 12.69
C LYS A 376 37.16 45.12 13.90
N THR A 377 36.86 44.37 14.97
CA THR A 377 37.26 43.04 15.58
C THR A 377 36.06 42.48 16.40
N GLY A 378 36.01 41.26 17.00
CA GLY A 378 36.98 40.17 17.24
C GLY A 378 36.31 38.95 17.93
N GLU A 379 37.08 37.96 18.41
CA GLU A 379 36.61 36.61 18.83
C GLU A 379 36.16 36.44 20.30
N LYS A 380 35.45 35.34 20.59
CA LYS A 380 35.67 34.46 21.78
C LYS A 380 35.08 33.05 21.63
N GLN A 381 35.64 32.08 22.36
CA GLN A 381 35.21 30.66 22.45
C GLN A 381 35.05 30.25 23.95
N GLU A 382 34.98 28.94 24.23
CA GLU A 382 34.92 28.27 25.56
C GLU A 382 33.52 28.23 26.22
N CYS A 383 33.07 27.19 26.94
CA CYS A 383 33.57 25.80 27.12
C CYS A 383 32.45 24.87 27.66
N PRO A 384 32.54 23.53 27.54
CA PRO A 384 31.58 22.59 28.13
C PRO A 384 32.08 21.93 29.44
N GLN A 385 31.20 21.74 30.43
CA GLN A 385 31.42 20.85 31.60
C GLN A 385 30.10 20.32 32.20
N GLN A 386 29.88 19.01 32.11
CA GLN A 386 29.85 18.11 33.29
C GLN A 386 30.11 16.67 32.83
#